data_AF-A0A9N9VS71-F1
#
_entry.id   AF-A0A9N9VS71-F1
#
_cell.length_a   1.000
_cell.length_b   1.000
_cell.length_c   1.000
_cell.angle_alpha   90.00
_cell.angle_beta   90.00
_cell.angle_gamma   90.00
#
_symmetry.space_group_name_H-M   'P 1'
#
loop_
_entity.id
_entity.type
_entity.pdbx_description
1 polymer ?
#
loop_
_entity_poly.entity_id
_entity_poly.type
_entity_poly.pdbx_seq_one_letter_code
_entity_poly.pdbx_strand_id
1 'polypeptide(L)'
;MYAPKAYGLVLKHLATENKLTPLLVHCRGGEGRTGLLIAIILALCGVPRDLIALEYSLTHADLSSIGTESAECVLGPLGWDVDLEAKAKSLSFIHESIDIVFEILDTTYGGITGYVKNYCGLSDEEIEMIRKNLTMN
;
A
#
# COMPACT_ATOMS: atom_id res chain seq x y z
N MET A 1 11.10 -7.26 10.49
CA MET A 1 10.28 -6.76 9.37
C MET A 1 8.89 -7.44 9.41
N TYR A 2 7.88 -6.78 10.02
CA TYR A 2 6.56 -7.37 10.29
C TYR A 2 5.49 -7.08 9.23
N ALA A 3 5.69 -6.03 8.43
CA ALA A 3 4.64 -5.47 7.60
C ALA A 3 4.37 -6.21 6.28
N PRO A 4 5.37 -6.74 5.53
CA PRO A 4 5.09 -7.60 4.37
C PRO A 4 4.26 -8.83 4.73
N LYS A 5 4.50 -9.41 5.92
CA LYS A 5 3.68 -10.53 6.45
C LYS A 5 2.24 -10.10 6.74
N ALA A 6 2.03 -8.92 7.33
CA ALA A 6 0.69 -8.40 7.60
C ALA A 6 -0.09 -8.13 6.30
N TYR A 7 0.54 -7.51 5.30
CA TYR A 7 -0.06 -7.31 3.98
C TYR A 7 -0.39 -8.64 3.30
N GLY A 8 0.53 -9.60 3.34
CA GLY A 8 0.28 -10.95 2.83
C GLY A 8 -0.96 -11.61 3.43
N LEU A 9 -1.17 -11.50 4.76
CA LEU A 9 -2.36 -12.05 5.41
C LEU A 9 -3.65 -11.41 4.91
N VAL A 10 -3.70 -10.08 4.78
CA VAL A 10 -4.90 -9.38 4.29
C VAL A 10 -5.17 -9.72 2.83
N LEU A 11 -4.14 -9.69 1.99
CA LEU A 11 -4.28 -9.98 0.56
C LEU A 11 -4.71 -11.43 0.31
N LYS A 12 -4.17 -12.40 1.06
CA LYS A 12 -4.61 -13.80 0.97
C LYS A 12 -6.05 -14.00 1.43
N HIS A 13 -6.50 -13.22 2.41
CA HIS A 13 -7.91 -13.22 2.79
C HIS A 13 -8.80 -12.73 1.64
N LEU A 14 -8.39 -11.66 0.94
CA LEU A 14 -9.08 -11.15 -0.25
C LEU A 14 -9.10 -12.14 -1.41
N ALA A 15 -8.11 -13.03 -1.49
CA ALA A 15 -8.02 -14.09 -2.49
C ALA A 15 -8.89 -15.33 -2.20
N THR A 16 -9.70 -15.35 -1.13
CA THR A 16 -10.53 -16.52 -0.82
C THR A 16 -11.75 -16.62 -1.77
N GLU A 17 -12.12 -17.83 -2.20
CA GLU A 17 -13.18 -18.06 -3.21
C GLU A 17 -14.61 -17.73 -2.74
N ASN A 18 -14.81 -17.52 -1.43
CA ASN A 18 -16.12 -17.20 -0.88
C ASN A 18 -16.52 -15.76 -1.22
N LYS A 19 -17.83 -15.47 -1.25
CA LYS A 19 -18.33 -14.09 -1.38
C LYS A 19 -17.63 -13.20 -0.37
N LEU A 20 -16.90 -12.19 -0.86
CA LEU A 20 -16.31 -11.17 -0.02
C LEU A 20 -17.41 -10.55 0.85
N THR A 21 -17.24 -10.60 2.16
CA THR A 21 -18.02 -9.80 3.09
C THR A 21 -17.47 -8.38 3.12
N PRO A 22 -18.24 -7.37 3.55
CA PRO A 22 -17.70 -6.04 3.82
C PRO A 22 -16.47 -6.12 4.74
N LEU A 23 -15.40 -5.41 4.39
CA LEU A 23 -14.12 -5.42 5.13
C LEU A 23 -13.79 -4.02 5.64
N LEU A 24 -13.26 -3.97 6.85
CA LEU A 24 -12.66 -2.78 7.44
C LEU A 24 -11.17 -3.05 7.66
N VAL A 25 -10.32 -2.21 7.06
CA VAL A 25 -8.88 -2.21 7.29
C VAL A 25 -8.51 -0.89 7.95
N HIS A 26 -7.79 -0.95 9.07
CA HIS A 26 -7.30 0.25 9.73
C HIS A 26 -5.90 0.05 10.31
N CYS A 27 -5.23 1.16 10.61
CA CYS A 27 -4.03 1.20 11.43
C CYS A 27 -4.26 2.16 12.61
N ARG A 28 -3.23 2.87 13.09
CA ARG A 28 -3.41 3.88 14.14
C ARG A 28 -4.06 5.15 13.59
N GLY A 29 -3.48 5.74 12.55
CA GLY A 29 -3.98 6.97 11.92
C GLY A 29 -4.87 6.75 10.70
N GLY A 30 -4.94 5.54 10.16
CA GLY A 30 -5.69 5.25 8.93
C GLY A 30 -5.03 5.74 7.63
N GLU A 31 -3.88 6.42 7.72
CA GLU A 31 -3.24 7.06 6.57
C GLU A 31 -2.07 6.23 6.00
N GLY A 32 -1.05 5.90 6.80
CA GLY A 32 0.21 5.36 6.27
C GLY A 32 0.12 3.91 5.82
N ARG A 33 0.03 2.97 6.77
CA ARG A 33 -0.03 1.53 6.46
C ARG A 33 -1.33 1.13 5.76
N THR A 34 -2.43 1.77 6.14
CA THR A 34 -3.74 1.55 5.52
C THR A 34 -3.73 2.08 4.10
N GLY A 35 -3.36 3.35 3.90
CA GLY A 35 -3.35 3.96 2.57
C GLY A 35 -2.45 3.22 1.59
N LEU A 36 -1.26 2.78 2.02
CA LEU A 36 -0.38 1.97 1.16
C LEU A 36 -1.00 0.61 0.81
N LEU A 37 -1.62 -0.08 1.76
CA LEU A 37 -2.29 -1.34 1.48
C LEU A 37 -3.45 -1.16 0.49
N ILE A 38 -4.26 -0.11 0.67
CA ILE A 38 -5.35 0.23 -0.25
C ILE A 38 -4.81 0.58 -1.64
N ALA A 39 -3.74 1.37 -1.74
CA ALA A 39 -3.09 1.69 -3.00
C ALA A 39 -2.59 0.43 -3.74
N ILE A 40 -2.00 -0.52 -3.02
CA ILE A 40 -1.60 -1.83 -3.56
C ILE A 40 -2.82 -2.60 -4.08
N ILE A 41 -3.91 -2.67 -3.30
CA ILE A 41 -5.14 -3.39 -3.69
C ILE A 41 -5.74 -2.79 -4.96
N LEU A 42 -5.88 -1.46 -5.02
CA LEU A 42 -6.42 -0.75 -6.20
C LEU A 42 -5.56 -1.01 -7.43
N ALA A 43 -4.23 -0.96 -7.29
CA ALA A 43 -3.32 -1.23 -8.39
C ALA A 43 -3.38 -2.69 -8.86
N LEU A 44 -3.51 -3.66 -7.94
CA LEU A 44 -3.75 -5.06 -8.31
C LEU A 44 -5.05 -5.19 -9.12
N CYS A 45 -6.09 -4.43 -8.77
CA CYS A 45 -7.36 -4.37 -9.50
C CYS A 45 -7.29 -3.58 -10.83
N GLY A 46 -6.11 -3.09 -11.23
CA GLY A 46 -5.93 -2.38 -12.49
C GLY A 46 -6.40 -0.92 -12.49
N VAL A 47 -6.66 -0.34 -11.32
CA VAL A 47 -7.01 1.08 -11.22
C VAL A 47 -5.83 1.94 -11.70
N PRO A 48 -6.07 2.95 -12.56
CA PRO A 48 -5.04 3.89 -13.01
C PRO A 48 -4.28 4.56 -11.86
N ARG A 49 -2.96 4.71 -12.01
CA ARG A 49 -2.09 5.24 -10.95
C ARG A 49 -2.46 6.65 -10.49
N ASP A 50 -2.89 7.50 -11.42
CA ASP A 50 -3.36 8.86 -11.14
C ASP A 50 -4.61 8.89 -10.25
N LEU A 51 -5.53 7.95 -10.44
CA LEU A 51 -6.70 7.79 -9.57
C LEU A 51 -6.31 7.26 -8.18
N ILE A 52 -5.32 6.36 -8.11
CA ILE A 52 -4.80 5.89 -6.81
C ILE A 52 -4.10 7.03 -6.07
N ALA A 53 -3.33 7.86 -6.78
CA ALA A 53 -2.70 9.05 -6.21
C ALA A 53 -3.71 10.06 -5.72
N LEU A 54 -4.77 10.30 -6.48
CA LEU A 54 -5.88 11.15 -6.05
C LEU A 54 -6.52 10.61 -4.77
N GLU A 55 -6.93 9.33 -4.73
CA GLU A 55 -7.53 8.72 -3.54
C GLU A 55 -6.62 8.78 -2.32
N TYR A 56 -5.33 8.45 -2.51
CA TYR A 56 -4.34 8.54 -1.44
C TYR A 56 -4.24 9.98 -0.90
N SER A 57 -4.21 10.98 -1.80
CA SER A 57 -4.13 12.39 -1.42
C SER A 57 -5.34 12.88 -0.62
N LEU A 58 -6.54 12.34 -0.84
CA LEU A 58 -7.75 12.73 -0.11
C LEU A 58 -7.64 12.43 1.39
N THR A 59 -6.90 11.38 1.76
CA THR A 59 -6.63 11.04 3.16
C THR A 59 -5.57 11.96 3.79
N HIS A 60 -4.76 12.63 2.96
CA HIS A 60 -3.59 13.41 3.36
C HIS A 60 -3.77 14.93 3.17
N ALA A 61 -4.87 15.37 2.55
CA ALA A 61 -5.14 16.76 2.19
C ALA A 61 -5.32 17.72 3.39
N ASP A 62 -5.54 17.21 4.60
CA ASP A 62 -5.75 18.01 5.83
C ASP A 62 -4.57 18.02 6.83
N LEU A 63 -3.41 17.47 6.44
CA LEU A 63 -2.29 17.17 7.36
C LEU A 63 -1.36 18.34 7.69
N SER A 64 -1.90 19.55 7.87
CA SER A 64 -1.14 20.64 8.51
C SER A 64 -0.82 20.37 10.00
N SER A 65 -1.37 19.29 10.57
CA SER A 65 -1.38 19.04 12.02
C SER A 65 -0.93 17.64 12.46
N ILE A 66 -0.54 16.72 11.57
CA ILE A 66 -0.10 15.36 11.96
C ILE A 66 1.40 15.23 11.75
N GLY A 67 2.10 14.97 12.86
CA GLY A 67 3.56 14.98 12.96
C GLY A 67 4.27 13.86 12.19
N THR A 68 5.59 13.91 12.27
CA THR A 68 6.63 13.13 11.58
C THR A 68 6.57 11.59 11.71
N GLU A 69 5.47 10.98 12.15
CA GLU A 69 5.32 9.52 12.34
C GLU A 69 5.08 8.72 11.03
N SER A 70 5.01 9.41 9.91
CA SER A 70 4.16 8.94 8.82
C SER A 70 4.92 8.29 7.65
N ALA A 71 6.18 8.66 7.42
CA ALA A 71 7.08 7.97 6.49
C ALA A 71 7.49 6.58 7.00
N GLU A 72 7.72 6.39 8.30
CA GLU A 72 7.93 5.04 8.86
C GLU A 72 6.71 4.15 8.63
N CYS A 73 5.51 4.72 8.72
CA CYS A 73 4.28 3.99 8.47
C CYS A 73 4.12 3.59 6.99
N VAL A 74 4.71 4.31 6.04
CA VAL A 74 4.62 4.01 4.60
C VAL A 74 5.83 3.21 4.10
N LEU A 75 7.04 3.61 4.47
CA LEU A 75 8.31 3.00 4.06
C LEU A 75 8.70 1.79 4.92
N GLY A 76 8.33 1.77 6.20
CA GLY A 76 8.55 0.61 7.07
C GLY A 76 7.90 -0.68 6.52
N PRO A 77 6.69 -0.62 5.94
CA PRO A 77 6.11 -1.71 5.15
C PRO A 77 6.93 -2.21 3.97
N LEU A 78 7.63 -1.31 3.29
CA LEU A 78 8.52 -1.68 2.21
C LEU A 78 9.84 -2.27 2.75
N GLY A 79 10.12 -2.09 4.04
CA GLY A 79 11.32 -2.61 4.67
C GLY A 79 12.53 -1.69 4.55
N TRP A 80 12.28 -0.39 4.34
CA TRP A 80 13.31 0.63 4.23
C TRP A 80 13.65 1.20 5.62
N ASP A 81 14.89 1.03 6.06
CA ASP A 81 15.44 1.76 7.21
C ASP A 81 15.90 3.13 6.71
N VAL A 82 15.10 4.15 6.97
CA VAL A 82 15.38 5.53 6.56
C VAL A 82 16.05 6.28 7.73
N ASP A 83 17.17 6.94 7.47
CA ASP A 83 17.85 7.85 8.42
C ASP A 83 16.93 9.03 8.82
N LEU A 84 17.05 9.60 10.02
CA LEU A 84 16.12 10.58 10.60
C LEU A 84 16.00 11.90 9.79
N GLU A 85 17.08 12.39 9.17
CA GLU A 85 17.02 13.55 8.27
C GLU A 85 16.41 13.19 6.91
N ALA A 86 16.71 11.99 6.39
CA ALA A 86 16.06 11.45 5.21
C ALA A 86 14.57 11.20 5.47
N LYS A 87 14.18 10.79 6.69
CA LYS A 87 12.79 10.69 7.13
C LYS A 87 12.13 12.05 7.03
N ALA A 88 12.66 13.11 7.63
CA ALA A 88 12.02 14.43 7.64
C ALA A 88 11.78 15.00 6.23
N LYS A 89 12.72 14.82 5.30
CA LYS A 89 12.58 15.25 3.91
C LYS A 89 11.71 14.29 3.09
N SER A 90 11.77 12.99 3.35
CA SER A 90 10.88 12.02 2.70
C SER A 90 9.45 12.07 3.23
N LEU A 91 9.25 12.57 4.46
CA LEU A 91 7.98 12.70 5.17
C LEU A 91 7.04 13.68 4.48
N SER A 92 7.51 14.89 4.15
CA SER A 92 6.67 15.85 3.42
C SER A 92 6.41 15.38 1.98
N PHE A 93 7.42 14.79 1.31
CA PHE A 93 7.32 14.38 -0.09
C PHE A 93 6.47 13.10 -0.32
N ILE A 94 6.53 12.11 0.58
CA ILE A 94 5.69 10.88 0.49
C ILE A 94 4.25 11.17 0.86
N HIS A 95 4.04 12.08 1.82
CA HIS A 95 2.69 12.56 2.16
C HIS A 95 2.04 13.29 0.99
N GLU A 96 2.85 14.01 0.21
CA GLU A 96 2.40 14.73 -0.97
C GLU A 96 2.26 13.83 -2.20
N SER A 97 2.93 12.67 -2.28
CA SER A 97 2.90 11.84 -3.49
C SER A 97 3.17 10.36 -3.26
N ILE A 98 2.11 9.54 -3.40
CA ILE A 98 2.21 8.08 -3.53
C ILE A 98 3.04 7.67 -4.78
N ASP A 99 3.25 8.58 -5.74
CA ASP A 99 4.02 8.28 -6.96
C ASP A 99 5.47 7.93 -6.63
N ILE A 100 6.06 8.56 -5.61
CA ILE A 100 7.40 8.22 -5.12
C ILE A 100 7.41 6.77 -4.59
N VAL A 101 6.36 6.37 -3.90
CA VAL A 101 6.21 5.01 -3.38
C VAL A 101 6.07 4.01 -4.54
N PHE A 102 5.34 4.37 -5.59
CA PHE A 102 5.26 3.55 -6.80
C PHE A 102 6.59 3.47 -7.54
N GLU A 103 7.35 4.55 -7.62
CA GLU A 103 8.71 4.55 -8.20
C GLU A 103 9.65 3.63 -7.41
N ILE A 104 9.59 3.66 -6.08
CA ILE A 104 10.32 2.73 -5.22
C ILE A 104 9.90 1.28 -5.50
N LEU A 105 8.59 1.02 -5.57
CA LEU A 105 8.05 -0.31 -5.88
C LEU A 105 8.53 -0.82 -7.24
N ASP A 106 8.50 0.02 -8.27
CA ASP A 106 8.94 -0.29 -9.62
C ASP A 106 10.44 -0.60 -9.67
N THR A 107 11.26 0.29 -9.11
CA THR A 107 12.73 0.22 -9.21
C THR A 107 13.35 -0.85 -8.32
N THR A 108 12.80 -1.06 -7.11
CA THR A 108 13.42 -1.93 -6.10
C THR A 108 12.77 -3.31 -6.05
N TYR A 109 11.46 -3.40 -6.32
CA TYR A 109 10.69 -4.63 -6.09
C TYR A 109 10.16 -5.25 -7.39
N GLY A 110 10.44 -4.66 -8.55
CA GLY A 110 9.89 -5.11 -9.84
C GLY A 110 8.40 -4.76 -9.98
N GLY A 111 8.00 -3.64 -9.40
CA GLY A 111 6.63 -3.16 -9.35
C GLY A 111 5.79 -3.84 -8.27
N ILE A 112 4.50 -3.49 -8.25
CA ILE A 112 3.55 -3.95 -7.25
C ILE A 112 3.41 -5.47 -7.26
N THR A 113 3.34 -6.09 -8.44
CA THR A 113 3.30 -7.55 -8.59
C THR A 113 4.57 -8.21 -8.04
N GLY A 114 5.74 -7.65 -8.32
CA GLY A 114 7.00 -8.17 -7.78
C GLY A 114 7.07 -8.05 -6.26
N TYR A 115 6.62 -6.94 -5.69
CA TYR A 115 6.53 -6.75 -4.25
C TYR A 115 5.61 -7.78 -3.59
N VAL A 116 4.36 -7.92 -4.06
CA VAL A 116 3.39 -8.81 -3.39
C VAL A 116 3.76 -10.30 -3.52
N LYS A 117 4.38 -10.71 -4.63
CA LYS A 117 4.85 -12.10 -4.81
C LYS A 117 6.03 -12.40 -3.92
N ASN A 118 7.08 -11.58 -4.01
CA ASN A 118 8.37 -11.91 -3.42
C ASN A 118 8.46 -11.55 -1.93
N TYR A 119 7.65 -10.60 -1.45
CA TYR A 119 7.76 -10.07 -0.09
C TYR A 119 6.48 -10.27 0.73
N CYS A 120 5.30 -10.23 0.11
CA CYS A 120 4.03 -10.57 0.78
C CYS A 120 3.64 -12.06 0.63
N GLY A 121 4.33 -12.80 -0.23
CA GLY A 121 4.19 -14.25 -0.38
C GLY A 121 2.92 -14.68 -1.12
N LEU A 122 2.45 -13.87 -2.07
CA LEU A 122 1.31 -14.21 -2.93
C LEU A 122 1.71 -15.07 -4.12
N SER A 123 0.82 -15.99 -4.53
CA SER A 123 0.90 -16.67 -5.82
C SER A 123 0.22 -15.87 -6.94
N ASP A 124 0.45 -16.26 -8.20
CA ASP A 124 -0.23 -15.64 -9.35
C ASP A 124 -1.75 -15.91 -9.31
N GLU A 125 -2.15 -17.10 -8.85
CA GLU A 125 -3.56 -17.48 -8.68
C GLU A 125 -4.23 -16.63 -7.59
N GLU A 126 -3.56 -16.37 -6.47
CA GLU A 126 -4.07 -15.50 -5.42
C GLU A 126 -4.26 -14.06 -5.91
N ILE A 127 -3.30 -13.53 -6.68
CA ILE A 127 -3.41 -12.19 -7.29
C ILE A 127 -4.61 -12.11 -8.23
N GLU A 128 -4.81 -13.12 -9.07
CA GLU A 128 -5.93 -13.15 -10.00
C GLU A 128 -7.27 -13.28 -9.27
N MET A 129 -7.32 -14.05 -8.19
CA MET A 129 -8.52 -14.18 -7.37
C MET A 129 -8.89 -12.86 -6.68
N ILE A 130 -7.90 -12.08 -6.20
CA ILE A 130 -8.15 -10.74 -5.66
C ILE A 130 -8.84 -9.85 -6.69
N ARG A 131 -8.33 -9.81 -7.93
CA ARG A 131 -8.93 -9.03 -9.03
C ARG A 131 -10.36 -9.45 -9.28
N LYS A 132 -10.58 -10.75 -9.46
CA LYS A 132 -11.90 -11.33 -9.72
C LYS A 132 -12.89 -11.01 -8.59
N ASN A 133 -12.43 -11.03 -7.34
CA ASN A 133 -13.31 -10.83 -6.19
C ASN A 133 -13.69 -9.35 -5.98
N LEU A 134 -12.81 -8.40 -6.33
CA LEU A 134 -12.99 -6.98 -6.05
C LEU A 134 -13.48 -6.15 -7.25
N THR A 135 -13.50 -6.73 -8.44
CA THR A 135 -13.99 -6.06 -9.66
C THR A 135 -15.26 -6.73 -10.16
N MET A 136 -16.16 -5.94 -10.76
CA MET A 136 -17.29 -6.49 -11.50
C MET A 136 -16.83 -6.72 -12.94
N ASN A 137 -16.55 -7.98 -13.27
CA ASN A 137 -16.42 -8.44 -14.66
C ASN A 137 -17.77 -8.90 -15.19
#